data_AF-A0A4Y9F3F1-F1
#
_entry.id   AF-A0A4Y9F3F1-F1
#
_cell.length_a   1.000
_cell.length_b   1.000
_cell.length_c   1.000
_cell.angle_alpha   90.00
_cell.angle_beta   90.00
_cell.angle_gamma   90.00
#
_symmetry.space_group_name_H-M   'P 1'
#
loop_
_entity.id
_entity.type
_entity.pdbx_description
1 polymer ?
#
loop_
_entity_poly.entity_id
_entity_poly.type
_entity_poly.pdbx_seq_one_letter_code
_entity_poly.pdbx_strand_id
1 'polypeptide(L)'
;MPLHADVPLSPDELAQLETRSVPEPKARASARKHARAAAHGETESPLALTRRARKINRILGETYPYAVAELDFDNPFELLVATVLSAQTTDVRVNATTPELFARYPDAAALASARIEDVEYIVRPLGFYRSKAKAIVNLAAQLMADYRGQVPGRLEELVKLPGVGRKTAFVVLGNAFGKPGLTVDTHFGRLARRFGFTTEDDPVKVEHDVAELFEPKDWTRLSHRLVYHGRRICHAQKPACGACPVADLCPAYGAGETDPVAAEKLLKYEMAPGRERLHLRFVQGATRRQLREEGWTLSA
;
A
#
# COMPACT_ATOMS: atom_id res chain seq x y z
N MET A 1 -12.66 7.23 26.61
CA MET A 1 -13.87 6.74 25.90
C MET A 1 -13.59 6.82 24.42
N PRO A 2 -13.96 5.81 23.60
CA PRO A 2 -13.85 6.00 22.16
C PRO A 2 -14.84 7.10 21.79
N LEU A 3 -14.34 8.24 21.29
CA LEU A 3 -15.13 9.43 20.96
C LEU A 3 -16.24 9.19 19.92
N HIS A 4 -16.30 7.99 19.33
CA HIS A 4 -17.03 7.72 18.09
C HIS A 4 -18.00 6.51 18.13
N ALA A 5 -18.18 5.85 19.29
CA ALA A 5 -18.74 4.50 19.35
C ALA A 5 -20.26 4.35 19.57
N ASP A 6 -21.04 5.41 19.78
CA ASP A 6 -22.38 5.23 20.39
C ASP A 6 -23.59 5.44 19.47
N VAL A 7 -23.40 5.72 18.18
CA VAL A 7 -24.53 5.91 17.23
C VAL A 7 -24.41 4.92 16.06
N PRO A 8 -25.39 4.02 15.88
CA PRO A 8 -25.45 3.13 14.71
C PRO A 8 -25.39 3.92 13.39
N LEU A 9 -24.76 3.34 12.37
CA LEU A 9 -24.77 3.92 11.02
C LEU A 9 -26.18 3.83 10.42
N SER A 10 -26.59 4.87 9.70
CA SER A 10 -27.83 4.86 8.93
C SER A 10 -27.78 3.88 7.76
N PRO A 11 -28.92 3.47 7.19
CA PRO A 11 -28.94 2.64 5.98
C PRO A 11 -28.14 3.22 4.81
N ASP A 12 -28.18 4.55 4.61
CA ASP A 12 -27.44 5.24 3.55
C ASP A 12 -25.93 5.27 3.83
N GLU A 13 -25.53 5.33 5.10
CA GLU A 13 -24.12 5.21 5.50
C GLU A 13 -23.61 3.78 5.28
N LEU A 14 -24.42 2.77 5.60
CA LEU A 14 -24.06 1.36 5.36
C LEU A 14 -23.95 1.05 3.86
N ALA A 15 -24.85 1.61 3.04
CA ALA A 15 -24.80 1.45 1.58
C ALA A 15 -23.49 1.98 0.97
N GLN A 16 -22.88 3.02 1.55
CA GLN A 16 -21.57 3.53 1.11
C GLN A 16 -20.41 2.58 1.41
N LEU A 17 -20.58 1.66 2.37
CA LEU A 17 -19.58 0.66 2.75
C LEU A 17 -19.73 -0.65 1.97
N GLU A 18 -20.81 -0.81 1.21
CA GLU A 18 -21.05 -2.00 0.44
C GLU A 18 -19.93 -2.20 -0.59
N THR A 19 -19.23 -3.32 -0.43
CA THR A 19 -18.24 -3.78 -1.41
C THR A 19 -18.82 -4.96 -2.17
N ARG A 20 -18.31 -5.19 -3.38
CA ARG A 20 -18.73 -6.30 -4.22
C ARG A 20 -18.59 -7.64 -3.46
N SER A 21 -19.71 -8.30 -3.19
CA SER A 21 -19.72 -9.68 -2.70
C SER A 21 -19.73 -10.70 -3.84
N VAL A 22 -19.06 -11.83 -3.64
CA VAL A 22 -18.98 -12.93 -4.62
C VAL A 22 -19.52 -14.21 -3.99
N PRO A 23 -20.59 -14.81 -4.54
CA PRO A 23 -21.09 -16.08 -4.03
C PRO A 23 -20.03 -17.19 -4.08
N GLU A 24 -19.88 -17.93 -2.99
CA GLU A 24 -18.88 -19.00 -2.88
C GLU A 24 -18.94 -20.02 -4.02
N PRO A 25 -20.11 -20.52 -4.48
CA PRO A 25 -20.17 -21.46 -5.59
C PRO A 25 -19.54 -20.89 -6.87
N LYS A 26 -19.72 -19.59 -7.12
CA LYS A 26 -19.15 -18.90 -8.30
C LYS A 26 -17.64 -18.77 -8.17
N ALA A 27 -17.14 -18.39 -7.00
CA ALA A 27 -15.72 -18.29 -6.73
C ALA A 27 -15.01 -19.66 -6.86
N ARG A 28 -15.59 -20.70 -6.24
CA ARG A 28 -15.09 -22.09 -6.34
C ARG A 28 -15.07 -22.60 -7.78
N ALA A 29 -16.12 -22.33 -8.56
CA ALA A 29 -16.18 -22.75 -9.97
C ALA A 29 -15.06 -22.10 -10.80
N SER A 30 -14.82 -20.80 -10.60
CA SER A 30 -13.74 -20.08 -11.29
C SER A 30 -12.36 -20.62 -10.92
N ALA A 31 -12.08 -20.80 -9.62
CA ALA A 31 -10.82 -21.36 -9.14
C ALA A 31 -10.55 -22.77 -9.70
N ARG A 32 -11.56 -23.65 -9.68
CA ARG A 32 -11.47 -25.00 -10.26
C ARG A 32 -11.17 -24.98 -11.75
N LYS A 33 -11.75 -24.03 -12.50
CA LYS A 33 -11.45 -23.86 -13.92
C LYS A 33 -9.97 -23.51 -14.14
N HIS A 34 -9.43 -22.57 -13.37
CA HIS A 34 -8.01 -22.20 -13.45
C HIS A 34 -7.09 -23.36 -13.05
N ALA A 35 -7.40 -24.07 -11.96
CA ALA A 35 -6.63 -25.22 -11.51
C ALA A 35 -6.64 -26.36 -12.55
N ARG A 36 -7.80 -26.63 -13.19
CA ARG A 36 -7.91 -27.63 -14.26
C ARG A 36 -7.07 -27.24 -15.47
N ALA A 37 -7.16 -26.00 -15.94
CA ALA A 37 -6.35 -25.52 -17.07
C ALA A 37 -4.85 -25.67 -16.78
N ALA A 38 -4.40 -25.24 -15.59
CA ALA A 38 -3.01 -25.39 -15.17
C ALA A 38 -2.55 -26.87 -15.14
N ALA A 39 -3.40 -27.78 -14.66
CA ALA A 39 -3.10 -29.22 -14.63
C ALA A 39 -2.95 -29.85 -16.04
N HIS A 40 -3.54 -29.24 -17.06
CA HIS A 40 -3.44 -29.67 -18.46
C HIS A 40 -2.35 -28.90 -19.23
N GLY A 41 -1.55 -28.06 -18.55
CA GLY A 41 -0.55 -27.21 -19.21
C GLY A 41 -1.14 -26.09 -20.05
N GLU A 42 -2.45 -25.81 -19.91
CA GLU A 42 -3.12 -24.73 -20.63
C GLU A 42 -2.90 -23.40 -19.91
N THR A 43 -2.38 -22.41 -20.63
CA THR A 43 -2.26 -21.04 -20.14
C THR A 43 -3.42 -20.19 -20.62
N GLU A 44 -3.93 -19.31 -19.75
CA GLU A 44 -4.85 -18.25 -20.16
C GLU A 44 -4.22 -17.44 -21.30
N SER A 45 -5.00 -17.11 -22.35
CA SER A 45 -4.46 -16.30 -23.44
C SER A 45 -4.04 -14.91 -22.95
N PRO A 46 -3.01 -14.27 -23.56
CA PRO A 46 -2.56 -12.95 -23.12
C PRO A 46 -3.69 -11.93 -23.02
N LEU A 47 -4.60 -11.90 -24.00
CA LEU A 47 -5.76 -11.01 -23.98
C LEU A 47 -6.72 -11.29 -22.82
N ALA A 48 -6.98 -12.57 -22.51
CA ALA A 48 -7.85 -12.94 -21.40
C ALA A 48 -7.21 -12.54 -20.05
N LEU A 49 -5.91 -12.77 -19.89
CA LEU A 49 -5.13 -12.34 -18.72
C LEU A 49 -5.20 -10.82 -18.53
N THR A 50 -4.92 -10.03 -19.57
CA THR A 50 -5.01 -8.56 -19.52
C THR A 50 -6.41 -8.10 -19.14
N ARG A 51 -7.46 -8.69 -19.73
CA ARG A 51 -8.85 -8.34 -19.40
C ARG A 51 -9.19 -8.66 -17.94
N ARG A 52 -8.77 -9.81 -17.45
CA ARG A 52 -8.99 -10.23 -16.05
C ARG A 52 -8.23 -9.33 -15.09
N ALA A 53 -6.96 -9.04 -15.36
CA ALA A 53 -6.11 -8.16 -14.55
C ALA A 53 -6.70 -6.74 -14.44
N ARG A 54 -7.12 -6.14 -15.57
CA ARG A 54 -7.77 -4.83 -15.60
C ARG A 54 -9.13 -4.82 -14.89
N LYS A 55 -9.90 -5.91 -15.00
CA LYS A 55 -11.16 -6.06 -14.25
C LYS A 55 -10.93 -6.14 -12.74
N ILE A 56 -9.90 -6.88 -12.29
CA ILE A 56 -9.48 -6.92 -10.88
C ILE A 56 -9.12 -5.50 -10.42
N ASN A 57 -8.27 -4.77 -11.15
CA ASN A 57 -7.86 -3.42 -10.77
C ASN A 57 -9.05 -2.45 -10.66
N ARG A 58 -10.05 -2.56 -11.54
CA ARG A 58 -11.28 -1.76 -11.47
C ARG A 58 -12.07 -2.04 -10.19
N ILE A 59 -12.34 -3.31 -9.89
CA ILE A 59 -13.05 -3.71 -8.67
C ILE A 59 -12.30 -3.27 -7.41
N LEU A 60 -10.97 -3.43 -7.38
CA LEU A 60 -10.16 -2.94 -6.26
C LEU A 60 -10.18 -1.40 -6.16
N GLY A 61 -10.34 -0.70 -7.28
CA GLY A 61 -10.53 0.75 -7.30
C GLY A 61 -11.87 1.20 -6.73
N GLU A 62 -12.94 0.42 -6.95
CA GLU A 62 -14.26 0.62 -6.33
C GLU A 62 -14.23 0.24 -4.84
N THR A 63 -13.44 -0.78 -4.46
CA THR A 63 -13.29 -1.24 -3.07
C THR A 63 -12.48 -0.25 -2.22
N TYR A 64 -11.45 0.37 -2.81
CA TYR A 64 -10.54 1.29 -2.12
C TYR A 64 -10.43 2.62 -2.89
N PRO A 65 -11.51 3.42 -2.98
CA PRO A 65 -11.49 4.67 -3.74
C PRO A 65 -10.45 5.67 -3.18
N TYR A 66 -10.21 5.58 -1.87
CA TYR A 66 -9.27 6.37 -1.06
C TYR A 66 -7.84 5.79 -1.00
N ALA A 67 -7.48 4.80 -1.82
CA ALA A 67 -6.14 4.20 -1.79
C ALA A 67 -5.02 5.18 -2.22
N VAL A 68 -4.18 5.55 -1.27
CA VAL A 68 -3.02 6.45 -1.43
C VAL A 68 -1.79 5.85 -0.72
N ALA A 69 -0.62 6.49 -0.81
CA ALA A 69 0.49 6.15 0.07
C ALA A 69 0.04 6.29 1.55
N GLU A 70 0.31 5.27 2.37
CA GLU A 70 -0.12 5.29 3.79
C GLU A 70 0.84 6.11 4.69
N LEU A 71 1.97 6.57 4.16
CA LEU A 71 2.88 7.52 4.82
C LEU A 71 2.33 8.94 4.69
N ASP A 72 2.40 9.71 5.78
CA ASP A 72 1.97 11.12 5.76
C ASP A 72 3.13 12.03 5.33
N PHE A 73 2.84 12.96 4.41
CA PHE A 73 3.80 13.92 3.86
C PHE A 73 3.07 15.12 3.26
N ASP A 74 3.69 16.29 3.27
CA ASP A 74 3.17 17.51 2.62
C ASP A 74 3.98 17.91 1.39
N ASN A 75 5.17 17.33 1.18
CA ASN A 75 6.06 17.64 0.06
C ASN A 75 6.97 16.45 -0.31
N PRO A 76 7.70 16.51 -1.45
CA PRO A 76 8.57 15.42 -1.89
C PRO A 76 9.70 15.06 -0.90
N PHE A 77 10.23 16.03 -0.14
CA PHE A 77 11.30 15.80 0.83
C PHE A 77 10.79 14.98 2.02
N GLU A 78 9.64 15.34 2.57
CA GLU A 78 9.00 14.58 3.65
C GLU A 78 8.70 13.14 3.21
N LEU A 79 8.14 12.95 2.01
CA LEU A 79 7.85 11.60 1.50
C LEU A 79 9.13 10.78 1.35
N LEU A 80 10.19 11.37 0.81
CA LEU A 80 11.48 10.70 0.63
C LEU A 80 12.05 10.25 1.99
N VAL A 81 12.11 11.16 2.97
CA VAL A 81 12.60 10.85 4.32
C VAL A 81 11.73 9.79 5.00
N ALA A 82 10.40 9.95 4.97
CA ALA A 82 9.46 8.99 5.55
C ALA A 82 9.59 7.59 4.92
N THR A 83 9.81 7.52 3.60
CA THR A 83 9.98 6.24 2.91
C THR A 83 11.30 5.55 3.26
N VAL A 84 12.38 6.31 3.47
CA VAL A 84 13.65 5.75 3.97
C VAL A 84 13.48 5.26 5.42
N LEU A 85 12.75 5.99 6.25
CA LEU A 85 12.45 5.60 7.63
C LEU A 85 11.52 4.38 7.75
N SER A 86 10.67 4.12 6.75
CA SER A 86 9.75 2.98 6.74
C SER A 86 10.42 1.65 6.46
N ALA A 87 11.70 1.64 6.07
CA ALA A 87 12.48 0.41 5.95
C ALA A 87 12.39 -0.41 7.24
N GLN A 88 11.82 -1.62 7.13
CA GLN A 88 11.60 -2.56 8.23
C GLN A 88 10.80 -1.96 9.41
N THR A 89 9.85 -1.06 9.13
CA THR A 89 9.02 -0.41 10.15
C THR A 89 7.63 -0.16 9.59
N THR A 90 6.63 -0.15 10.47
CA THR A 90 5.26 0.09 10.04
C THR A 90 5.04 1.56 9.75
N ASP A 91 4.23 1.86 8.74
CA ASP A 91 3.86 3.24 8.38
C ASP A 91 3.23 3.98 9.56
N VAL A 92 2.45 3.28 10.39
CA VAL A 92 1.87 3.83 11.63
C VAL A 92 2.93 4.38 12.58
N ARG A 93 4.06 3.67 12.78
CA ARG A 93 5.14 4.15 13.65
C ARG A 93 5.88 5.31 13.01
N VAL A 94 6.15 5.25 11.71
CA VAL A 94 6.79 6.35 10.98
C VAL A 94 5.95 7.62 11.11
N ASN A 95 4.64 7.54 10.86
CA ASN A 95 3.73 8.68 10.89
C ASN A 95 3.50 9.25 12.31
N ALA A 96 3.78 8.46 13.36
CA ALA A 96 3.78 8.96 14.73
C ALA A 96 5.06 9.72 15.09
N THR A 97 6.17 9.45 14.37
CA THR A 97 7.49 10.05 14.62
C THR A 97 7.79 11.23 13.71
N THR A 98 7.35 11.19 12.44
CA THR A 98 7.65 12.23 11.46
C THR A 98 7.13 13.64 11.79
N PRO A 99 6.01 13.85 12.53
CA PRO A 99 5.59 15.20 12.90
C PRO A 99 6.63 15.95 13.72
N GLU A 100 7.25 15.32 14.73
CA GLU A 100 8.32 15.92 15.52
C GLU A 100 9.57 16.15 14.67
N LEU A 101 9.92 15.17 13.82
CA LEU A 101 11.08 15.26 12.94
C LEU A 101 10.97 16.45 11.98
N PHE A 102 9.84 16.60 11.29
CA PHE A 102 9.64 17.63 10.28
C PHE A 102 9.35 19.00 10.89
N ALA A 103 8.80 19.08 12.11
CA ALA A 103 8.73 20.34 12.85
C ALA A 103 10.12 20.90 13.18
N ARG A 104 11.08 20.03 13.52
CA ARG A 104 12.46 20.44 13.84
C ARG A 104 13.34 20.59 12.60
N TYR A 105 13.12 19.76 11.59
CA TYR A 105 13.90 19.71 10.35
C TYR A 105 12.96 19.74 9.13
N PRO A 106 12.42 20.93 8.78
CA PRO A 106 11.38 21.05 7.76
C PRO A 106 11.89 20.84 6.32
N ASP A 107 13.19 20.95 6.08
CA ASP A 107 13.79 20.82 4.76
C ASP A 107 15.16 20.11 4.80
N ALA A 108 15.72 19.88 3.60
CA ALA A 108 17.01 19.23 3.44
C ALA A 108 18.17 20.03 4.07
N ALA A 109 18.11 21.36 4.09
CA ALA A 109 19.18 22.18 4.67
C ALA A 109 19.19 22.01 6.19
N ALA A 110 18.02 22.11 6.83
CA ALA A 110 17.86 21.90 8.27
C ALA A 110 18.31 20.50 8.68
N LEU A 111 17.85 19.44 7.98
CA LEU A 111 18.22 18.07 8.31
C LEU A 111 19.70 17.75 8.03
N ALA A 112 20.29 18.31 6.96
CA ALA A 112 21.71 18.13 6.65
C ALA A 112 22.64 18.75 7.70
N SER A 113 22.20 19.83 8.35
CA SER A 113 22.94 20.52 9.41
C SER A 113 22.72 19.91 10.81
N ALA A 114 21.82 18.93 10.93
CA ALA A 114 21.46 18.33 12.20
C ALA A 114 22.62 17.53 12.81
N ARG A 115 22.75 17.57 14.13
CA ARG A 115 23.57 16.59 14.85
C ARG A 115 22.86 15.24 14.77
N ILE A 116 23.60 14.19 14.40
CA ILE A 116 23.02 12.85 14.23
C ILE A 116 22.36 12.38 15.53
N GLU A 117 22.93 12.70 16.69
CA GLU A 117 22.42 12.31 18.01
C GLU A 117 21.03 12.92 18.30
N ASP A 118 20.77 14.15 17.83
CA ASP A 118 19.47 14.78 17.98
C ASP A 118 18.41 14.09 17.12
N VAL A 119 18.79 13.68 15.90
CA VAL A 119 17.91 12.91 15.01
C VAL A 119 17.67 11.50 15.56
N GLU A 120 18.72 10.85 16.09
CA GLU A 120 18.63 9.53 16.74
C GLU A 120 17.60 9.53 17.87
N TYR A 121 17.55 10.58 18.68
CA TYR A 121 16.56 10.72 19.76
C TYR A 121 15.13 10.67 19.23
N ILE A 122 14.84 11.45 18.18
CA ILE A 122 13.51 11.53 17.57
C ILE A 122 13.12 10.20 16.93
N VAL A 123 14.03 9.59 16.15
CA VAL A 123 13.72 8.34 15.40
C VAL A 123 13.90 7.06 16.22
N ARG A 124 14.26 7.16 17.50
CA ARG A 124 14.46 6.03 18.42
C ARG A 124 13.30 5.01 18.42
N PRO A 125 12.02 5.41 18.40
CA PRO A 125 10.89 4.46 18.40
C PRO A 125 10.79 3.56 17.17
N LEU A 126 11.47 3.92 16.06
CA LEU A 126 11.37 3.21 14.78
C LEU A 126 12.22 1.93 14.72
N GLY A 127 13.10 1.69 15.69
CA GLY A 127 14.09 0.61 15.60
C GLY A 127 15.15 0.89 14.51
N PHE A 128 16.33 0.26 14.62
CA PHE A 128 17.48 0.57 13.77
C PHE A 128 17.78 2.08 13.68
N TYR A 129 17.47 2.84 14.73
CA TYR A 129 17.38 4.29 14.68
C TYR A 129 18.71 4.96 14.35
N ARG A 130 19.85 4.37 14.77
CA ARG A 130 21.19 4.87 14.45
C ARG A 130 21.49 4.86 12.95
N SER A 131 21.22 3.72 12.29
CA SER A 131 21.42 3.61 10.85
C SER A 131 20.42 4.48 10.09
N LYS A 132 19.17 4.57 10.58
CA LYS A 132 18.14 5.45 10.00
C LYS A 132 18.50 6.92 10.10
N ALA A 133 18.88 7.40 11.28
CA ALA A 133 19.30 8.78 11.52
C ALA A 133 20.46 9.15 10.60
N LYS A 134 21.51 8.32 10.57
CA LYS A 134 22.65 8.51 9.66
C LYS A 134 22.22 8.52 8.19
N ALA A 135 21.32 7.62 7.79
CA ALA A 135 20.84 7.56 6.41
C ALA A 135 20.11 8.84 5.99
N ILE A 136 19.18 9.35 6.82
CA ILE A 136 18.38 10.53 6.45
C ILE A 136 19.19 11.84 6.53
N VAL A 137 20.15 11.95 7.45
CA VAL A 137 21.08 13.09 7.51
C VAL A 137 22.01 13.10 6.30
N ASN A 138 22.59 11.94 5.95
CA ASN A 138 23.44 11.82 4.76
C ASN A 138 22.65 12.07 3.46
N LEU A 139 21.42 11.58 3.39
CA LEU A 139 20.52 11.84 2.26
C LEU A 139 20.27 13.34 2.12
N ALA A 140 19.94 14.04 3.21
CA ALA A 140 19.73 15.49 3.20
C ALA A 140 21.00 16.24 2.77
N ALA A 141 22.16 15.84 3.29
CA ALA A 141 23.45 16.43 2.89
C ALA A 141 23.74 16.24 1.39
N GLN A 142 23.44 15.06 0.83
CA GLN A 142 23.60 14.80 -0.60
C GLN A 142 22.61 15.60 -1.45
N LEU A 143 21.36 15.79 -0.99
CA LEU A 143 20.41 16.69 -1.64
C LEU A 143 20.95 18.12 -1.70
N MET A 144 21.57 18.61 -0.62
CA MET A 144 22.19 19.94 -0.61
C MET A 144 23.38 20.05 -1.57
N ALA A 145 24.25 19.04 -1.61
CA ALA A 145 25.45 19.04 -2.44
C ALA A 145 25.13 18.94 -3.95
N ASP A 146 24.28 17.99 -4.33
CA ASP A 146 24.10 17.61 -5.73
C ASP A 146 22.84 18.25 -6.36
N TYR A 147 21.84 18.61 -5.53
CA TYR A 147 20.50 18.96 -6.01
C TYR A 147 19.95 20.26 -5.38
N ARG A 148 20.80 21.09 -4.75
CA ARG A 148 20.43 22.38 -4.13
C ARG A 148 19.27 22.25 -3.12
N GLY A 149 19.23 21.13 -2.39
CA GLY A 149 18.22 20.82 -1.39
C GLY A 149 16.89 20.32 -1.94
N GLN A 150 16.75 20.14 -3.26
CA GLN A 150 15.52 19.66 -3.89
C GLN A 150 15.58 18.17 -4.16
N VAL A 151 14.45 17.47 -3.96
CA VAL A 151 14.33 16.07 -4.34
C VAL A 151 14.28 15.95 -5.87
N PRO A 152 15.18 15.18 -6.50
CA PRO A 152 15.19 15.03 -7.95
C PRO A 152 13.95 14.26 -8.45
N GLY A 153 13.42 14.70 -9.59
CA GLY A 153 12.23 14.12 -10.20
C GLY A 153 12.53 12.99 -11.20
N ARG A 154 13.71 12.37 -11.16
CA ARG A 154 14.14 11.31 -12.09
C ARG A 154 14.60 10.06 -11.35
N LEU A 155 14.31 8.90 -11.92
CA LEU A 155 14.66 7.61 -11.32
C LEU A 155 16.18 7.47 -11.14
N GLU A 156 16.95 7.80 -12.18
CA GLU A 156 18.40 7.64 -12.20
C GLU A 156 19.12 8.54 -11.19
N GLU A 157 18.49 9.63 -10.79
CA GLU A 157 18.99 10.57 -9.78
C GLU A 157 18.60 10.13 -8.38
N LEU A 158 17.34 9.72 -8.17
CA LEU A 158 16.84 9.24 -6.88
C LEU A 158 17.61 8.01 -6.40
N VAL A 159 17.91 7.04 -7.26
CA VAL A 159 18.63 5.81 -6.86
C VAL A 159 20.09 6.04 -6.49
N LYS A 160 20.64 7.23 -6.75
CA LYS A 160 21.99 7.62 -6.27
C LYS A 160 21.97 8.11 -4.83
N LEU A 161 20.80 8.42 -4.27
CA LEU A 161 20.67 8.91 -2.90
C LEU A 161 20.81 7.75 -1.90
N PRO A 162 21.38 8.00 -0.70
CA PRO A 162 21.65 6.95 0.26
C PRO A 162 20.34 6.39 0.82
N GLY A 163 20.20 5.06 0.83
CA GLY A 163 18.98 4.40 1.31
C GLY A 163 17.81 4.41 0.30
N VAL A 164 18.02 4.91 -0.91
CA VAL A 164 16.98 4.97 -1.96
C VAL A 164 17.22 3.90 -3.01
N GLY A 165 16.47 2.81 -2.92
CA GLY A 165 16.40 1.80 -4.00
C GLY A 165 15.34 2.15 -5.05
N ARG A 166 15.28 1.35 -6.13
CA ARG A 166 14.31 1.51 -7.23
C ARG A 166 12.86 1.60 -6.75
N LYS A 167 12.45 0.73 -5.80
CA LYS A 167 11.11 0.78 -5.18
C LYS A 167 10.85 2.13 -4.50
N THR A 168 11.78 2.58 -3.65
CA THR A 168 11.66 3.86 -2.93
C THR A 168 11.55 5.02 -3.91
N ALA A 169 12.36 5.02 -4.98
CA ALA A 169 12.29 6.03 -6.02
C ALA A 169 10.91 6.05 -6.70
N PHE A 170 10.33 4.89 -7.05
CA PHE A 170 8.98 4.86 -7.63
C PHE A 170 7.88 5.30 -6.66
N VAL A 171 8.00 5.04 -5.36
CA VAL A 171 7.08 5.59 -4.35
C VAL A 171 7.08 7.12 -4.43
N VAL A 172 8.27 7.73 -4.44
CA VAL A 172 8.45 9.19 -4.49
C VAL A 172 7.97 9.76 -5.82
N LEU A 173 8.40 9.20 -6.95
CA LEU A 173 8.00 9.65 -8.29
C LEU A 173 6.50 9.59 -8.49
N GLY A 174 5.87 8.47 -8.10
CA GLY A 174 4.45 8.24 -8.28
C GLY A 174 3.58 9.17 -7.44
N ASN A 175 3.97 9.41 -6.19
CA ASN A 175 3.13 10.13 -5.22
C ASN A 175 3.43 11.64 -5.15
N ALA A 176 4.68 12.06 -5.32
CA ALA A 176 5.07 13.45 -5.19
C ALA A 176 5.25 14.17 -6.53
N PHE A 177 5.55 13.44 -7.62
CA PHE A 177 5.80 14.01 -8.95
C PHE A 177 4.78 13.60 -10.02
N GLY A 178 3.80 12.75 -9.68
CA GLY A 178 2.82 12.24 -10.63
C GLY A 178 3.42 11.39 -11.77
N LYS A 179 4.65 10.87 -11.58
CA LYS A 179 5.37 10.05 -12.56
C LYS A 179 5.12 8.58 -12.26
N PRO A 180 4.34 7.85 -13.08
CA PRO A 180 3.87 6.53 -12.70
C PRO A 180 4.98 5.51 -12.50
N GLY A 181 4.80 4.63 -11.52
CA GLY A 181 5.73 3.53 -11.23
C GLY A 181 5.05 2.39 -10.48
N LEU A 182 5.49 1.16 -10.74
CA LEU A 182 5.07 -0.01 -9.98
C LEU A 182 6.00 -0.19 -8.79
N THR A 183 5.44 -0.21 -7.58
CA THR A 183 6.22 -0.38 -6.35
C THR A 183 6.09 -1.81 -5.85
N VAL A 184 6.86 -2.72 -6.45
CA VAL A 184 6.79 -4.15 -6.10
C VAL A 184 7.35 -4.37 -4.70
N ASP A 185 6.44 -4.59 -3.75
CA ASP A 185 6.74 -5.00 -2.39
C ASP A 185 6.24 -6.42 -2.11
N THR A 186 6.31 -6.85 -0.85
CA THR A 186 5.89 -8.20 -0.44
C THR A 186 4.37 -8.42 -0.60
N HIS A 187 3.55 -7.36 -0.56
CA HIS A 187 2.12 -7.45 -0.83
C HIS A 187 1.88 -7.54 -2.33
N PHE A 188 2.46 -6.64 -3.11
CA PHE A 188 2.35 -6.60 -4.55
C PHE A 188 2.77 -7.91 -5.18
N GLY A 189 3.98 -8.40 -4.91
CA GLY A 189 4.49 -9.64 -5.51
C GLY A 189 3.63 -10.86 -5.15
N ARG A 190 3.24 -10.98 -3.88
CA ARG A 190 2.34 -12.06 -3.43
C ARG A 190 1.00 -12.03 -4.16
N LEU A 191 0.39 -10.85 -4.28
CA LEU A 191 -0.92 -10.70 -4.92
C LEU A 191 -0.83 -10.87 -6.44
N ALA A 192 0.22 -10.36 -7.07
CA ALA A 192 0.48 -10.59 -8.49
C ALA A 192 0.54 -12.08 -8.81
N ARG A 193 1.24 -12.87 -7.98
CA ARG A 193 1.26 -14.33 -8.09
C ARG A 193 -0.10 -14.99 -7.80
N ARG A 194 -0.79 -14.60 -6.72
CA ARG A 194 -2.13 -15.14 -6.39
C ARG A 194 -3.18 -14.85 -7.46
N PHE A 195 -3.09 -13.68 -8.08
CA PHE A 195 -3.94 -13.29 -9.20
C PHE A 195 -3.47 -13.89 -10.53
N GLY A 196 -2.34 -14.60 -10.56
CA GLY A 196 -1.80 -15.21 -11.78
C GLY A 196 -1.41 -14.17 -12.83
N PHE A 197 -0.91 -13.01 -12.40
CA PHE A 197 -0.32 -12.00 -13.29
C PHE A 197 1.10 -12.38 -13.70
N THR A 198 1.78 -13.15 -12.86
CA THR A 198 3.16 -13.60 -13.03
C THR A 198 3.39 -14.86 -12.19
N THR A 199 4.38 -15.65 -12.57
CA THR A 199 4.93 -16.75 -11.75
C THR A 199 6.26 -16.40 -11.10
N GLU A 200 6.79 -15.20 -11.36
CA GLU A 200 8.11 -14.77 -10.89
C GLU A 200 8.08 -14.32 -9.42
N ASP A 201 9.17 -14.59 -8.72
CA ASP A 201 9.40 -14.13 -7.34
C ASP A 201 10.28 -12.87 -7.28
N ASP A 202 11.15 -12.69 -8.28
CA ASP A 202 12.06 -11.54 -8.36
C ASP A 202 11.27 -10.24 -8.59
N PRO A 203 11.44 -9.21 -7.75
CA PRO A 203 10.65 -7.97 -7.86
C PRO A 203 10.79 -7.25 -9.20
N VAL A 204 11.96 -7.32 -9.85
CA VAL A 204 12.20 -6.63 -11.13
C VAL A 204 11.45 -7.37 -12.24
N LYS A 205 11.50 -8.69 -12.26
CA LYS A 205 10.71 -9.47 -13.23
C LYS A 205 9.19 -9.31 -13.02
N VAL A 206 8.74 -9.31 -11.77
CA VAL A 206 7.34 -9.02 -11.43
C VAL A 206 6.91 -7.63 -11.91
N GLU A 207 7.78 -6.62 -11.77
CA GLU A 207 7.55 -5.27 -12.31
C GLU A 207 7.32 -5.33 -13.83
N HIS A 208 8.18 -6.03 -14.57
CA HIS A 208 8.07 -6.18 -16.03
C HIS A 208 6.78 -6.90 -16.46
N ASP A 209 6.51 -8.08 -15.92
CA ASP A 209 5.32 -8.87 -16.28
C ASP A 209 4.03 -8.09 -16.03
N VAL A 210 3.93 -7.42 -14.88
CA VAL A 210 2.73 -6.65 -14.52
C VAL A 210 2.64 -5.36 -15.33
N ALA A 211 3.74 -4.72 -15.69
CA ALA A 211 3.74 -3.53 -16.53
C ALA A 211 3.11 -3.79 -17.91
N GLU A 212 3.24 -5.00 -18.47
CA GLU A 212 2.63 -5.37 -19.75
C GLU A 212 1.09 -5.45 -19.69
N LEU A 213 0.52 -5.66 -18.49
CA LEU A 213 -0.93 -5.84 -18.31
C LEU A 213 -1.68 -4.50 -18.16
N PHE A 214 -1.00 -3.44 -17.76
CA PHE A 214 -1.61 -2.17 -17.35
C PHE A 214 -0.98 -0.96 -18.05
N GLU A 215 -1.78 0.05 -18.35
CA GLU A 215 -1.26 1.31 -18.90
C GLU A 215 -0.44 2.06 -17.85
N PRO A 216 0.64 2.77 -18.22
CA PRO A 216 1.49 3.47 -17.26
C PRO A 216 0.73 4.37 -16.28
N LYS A 217 -0.28 5.10 -16.74
CA LYS A 217 -1.12 5.98 -15.90
C LYS A 217 -1.77 5.27 -14.70
N ASP A 218 -1.95 3.95 -14.76
CA ASP A 218 -2.59 3.15 -13.71
C ASP A 218 -1.59 2.57 -12.69
N TRP A 219 -0.28 2.60 -12.97
CA TRP A 219 0.73 1.85 -12.19
C TRP A 219 0.79 2.25 -10.71
N THR A 220 0.81 3.55 -10.41
CA THR A 220 0.85 4.03 -9.02
C THR A 220 -0.42 3.63 -8.26
N ARG A 221 -1.60 3.81 -8.87
CA ARG A 221 -2.88 3.45 -8.25
C ARG A 221 -3.04 1.94 -8.10
N LEU A 222 -2.59 1.15 -9.06
CA LEU A 222 -2.54 -0.30 -8.96
C LEU A 222 -1.68 -0.72 -7.75
N SER A 223 -0.50 -0.12 -7.60
CA SER A 223 0.40 -0.41 -6.48
C SER A 223 -0.28 -0.15 -5.13
N HIS A 224 -0.94 1.00 -4.96
CA HIS A 224 -1.70 1.29 -3.74
C HIS A 224 -2.81 0.28 -3.50
N ARG A 225 -3.61 -0.05 -4.54
CA ARG A 225 -4.73 -1.00 -4.44
C ARG A 225 -4.27 -2.40 -4.04
N LEU A 226 -3.15 -2.88 -4.59
CA LEU A 226 -2.60 -4.18 -4.21
C LEU A 226 -2.06 -4.18 -2.79
N VAL A 227 -1.36 -3.12 -2.37
CA VAL A 227 -0.91 -2.99 -0.97
C VAL A 227 -2.11 -2.95 -0.02
N TYR A 228 -3.14 -2.15 -0.34
CA TYR A 228 -4.37 -2.07 0.46
C TYR A 228 -5.05 -3.43 0.57
N HIS A 229 -5.28 -4.09 -0.56
CA HIS A 229 -5.91 -5.41 -0.59
C HIS A 229 -5.11 -6.45 0.19
N GLY A 230 -3.79 -6.45 0.03
CA GLY A 230 -2.89 -7.38 0.69
C GLY A 230 -2.73 -7.14 2.19
N ARG A 231 -3.08 -5.94 2.70
CA ARG A 231 -3.09 -5.60 4.13
C ARG A 231 -4.46 -5.81 4.78
N ARG A 232 -5.55 -5.66 4.02
CA ARG A 232 -6.94 -5.67 4.53
C ARG A 232 -7.65 -7.01 4.38
N ILE A 233 -7.41 -7.72 3.28
CA ILE A 233 -8.16 -8.93 2.90
C ILE A 233 -7.21 -10.11 2.61
N CYS A 234 -6.26 -9.91 1.71
CA CYS A 234 -5.45 -10.98 1.13
C CYS A 234 -4.14 -11.20 1.91
N HIS A 235 -4.28 -11.53 3.20
CA HIS A 235 -3.18 -11.73 4.15
C HIS A 235 -2.21 -12.82 3.71
N ALA A 236 -0.95 -12.72 4.14
CA ALA A 236 0.10 -13.66 3.75
C ALA A 236 -0.22 -15.12 4.15
N GLN A 237 -0.60 -15.33 5.42
CA GLN A 237 -0.86 -16.67 5.95
C GLN A 237 -2.31 -17.14 5.69
N LYS A 238 -3.31 -16.43 6.22
CA LYS A 238 -4.72 -16.81 6.10
C LYS A 238 -5.53 -15.67 5.45
N PRO A 239 -5.60 -15.60 4.10
CA PRO A 239 -6.40 -14.58 3.41
C PRO A 239 -7.91 -14.80 3.64
N ALA A 240 -8.67 -13.71 3.65
CA ALA A 240 -10.13 -13.70 3.79
C ALA A 240 -10.81 -13.94 2.42
N CYS A 241 -10.64 -15.12 1.83
CA CYS A 241 -11.15 -15.43 0.49
C CYS A 241 -12.68 -15.28 0.37
N GLY A 242 -13.44 -15.66 1.40
CA GLY A 242 -14.91 -15.55 1.45
C GLY A 242 -15.44 -14.12 1.44
N ALA A 243 -14.62 -13.16 1.87
CA ALA A 243 -14.94 -11.72 1.87
C ALA A 243 -14.23 -10.97 0.73
N CYS A 244 -13.59 -11.68 -0.22
CA CYS A 244 -12.76 -11.05 -1.24
C CYS A 244 -13.60 -10.59 -2.44
N PRO A 245 -13.57 -9.28 -2.79
CA PRO A 245 -14.40 -8.74 -3.86
C PRO A 245 -13.98 -9.19 -5.25
N VAL A 246 -12.85 -9.89 -5.41
CA VAL A 246 -12.36 -10.41 -6.69
C VAL A 246 -12.26 -11.94 -6.71
N ALA A 247 -12.95 -12.62 -5.79
CA ALA A 247 -12.87 -14.06 -5.60
C ALA A 247 -13.18 -14.88 -6.86
N ASP A 248 -14.14 -14.46 -7.70
CA ASP A 248 -14.48 -15.14 -8.96
C ASP A 248 -13.52 -14.85 -10.12
N LEU A 249 -12.49 -14.03 -9.90
CA LEU A 249 -11.43 -13.72 -10.86
C LEU A 249 -10.05 -14.22 -10.41
N CYS A 250 -9.96 -14.77 -9.20
CA CYS A 250 -8.70 -15.12 -8.54
C CYS A 250 -8.39 -16.62 -8.74
N PRO A 251 -7.31 -16.98 -9.45
CA PRO A 251 -6.88 -18.37 -9.57
C PRO A 251 -6.55 -19.02 -8.22
N ALA A 252 -6.07 -18.24 -7.26
CA ALA A 252 -5.70 -18.70 -5.91
C ALA A 252 -6.86 -18.65 -4.88
N TYR A 253 -8.11 -18.45 -5.30
CA TYR A 253 -9.24 -18.55 -4.36
C TYR A 253 -9.28 -19.92 -3.70
N GLY A 254 -9.48 -19.94 -2.38
CA GLY A 254 -9.36 -21.16 -1.55
C GLY A 254 -8.02 -21.28 -0.82
N ALA A 255 -7.07 -20.36 -1.03
CA ALA A 255 -5.81 -20.30 -0.26
C ALA A 255 -6.00 -19.88 1.22
N GLY A 256 -7.21 -19.52 1.65
CA GLY A 256 -7.53 -19.10 3.01
C GLY A 256 -9.00 -19.37 3.35
N GLU A 257 -9.57 -18.57 4.25
CA GLU A 257 -10.95 -18.77 4.73
C GLU A 257 -11.96 -18.49 3.62
N THR A 258 -12.82 -19.46 3.29
CA THR A 258 -13.83 -19.33 2.21
C THR A 258 -15.23 -19.09 2.74
N ASP A 259 -15.51 -19.43 3.99
CA ASP A 259 -16.80 -19.10 4.61
C ASP A 259 -16.93 -17.57 4.74
N PRO A 260 -17.96 -16.93 4.18
CA PRO A 260 -18.07 -15.47 4.18
C PRO A 260 -18.06 -14.86 5.60
N VAL A 261 -18.80 -15.46 6.53
CA VAL A 261 -18.93 -14.95 7.90
C VAL A 261 -17.63 -15.08 8.68
N ALA A 262 -16.92 -16.21 8.53
CA ALA A 262 -15.60 -16.40 9.13
C ALA A 262 -14.53 -15.51 8.47
N ALA A 263 -14.61 -15.30 7.14
CA ALA A 263 -13.67 -14.48 6.40
C ALA A 263 -13.80 -12.99 6.77
N GLU A 264 -15.01 -12.47 6.99
CA GLU A 264 -15.24 -11.10 7.46
C GLU A 264 -14.52 -10.80 8.78
N LYS A 265 -14.44 -11.78 9.69
CA LYS A 265 -13.69 -11.65 10.96
C LYS A 265 -12.19 -11.49 10.78
N LEU A 266 -11.66 -11.81 9.61
CA LEU A 266 -10.24 -11.68 9.28
C LEU A 266 -9.91 -10.32 8.64
N LEU A 267 -10.90 -9.49 8.33
CA LEU A 267 -10.65 -8.16 7.78
C LEU A 267 -9.86 -7.29 8.76
N LYS A 268 -9.04 -6.39 8.22
CA LYS A 268 -8.05 -5.59 8.97
C LYS A 268 -8.21 -4.10 8.72
N TYR A 269 -7.57 -3.29 9.56
CA TYR A 269 -7.61 -1.82 9.51
C TYR A 269 -9.05 -1.29 9.59
N GLU A 270 -9.43 -0.36 8.73
CA GLU A 270 -10.78 0.19 8.67
C GLU A 270 -11.84 -0.83 8.29
N MET A 271 -11.48 -1.91 7.60
CA MET A 271 -12.43 -2.96 7.21
C MET A 271 -12.68 -4.00 8.31
N ALA A 272 -11.96 -3.95 9.43
CA ALA A 272 -12.17 -4.91 10.51
C ALA A 272 -13.56 -4.73 11.14
N PRO A 273 -14.23 -5.81 11.60
CA PRO A 273 -15.53 -5.70 12.25
C PRO A 273 -15.53 -4.71 13.42
N GLY A 274 -16.57 -3.87 13.50
CA GLY A 274 -16.69 -2.82 14.51
C GLY A 274 -15.95 -1.52 14.17
N ARG A 275 -15.41 -1.38 12.95
CA ARG A 275 -14.71 -0.18 12.47
C ARG A 275 -15.42 0.48 11.28
N GLU A 276 -16.70 0.18 11.08
CA GLU A 276 -17.52 0.64 9.97
C GLU A 276 -17.54 2.17 9.88
N ARG A 277 -17.63 2.86 11.03
CA ARG A 277 -17.60 4.33 11.06
C ARG A 277 -16.24 4.91 10.63
N LEU A 278 -15.13 4.27 10.99
CA LEU A 278 -13.83 4.67 10.47
C LEU A 278 -13.74 4.44 8.94
N HIS A 279 -14.25 3.31 8.47
CA HIS A 279 -14.29 3.01 7.04
C HIS A 279 -15.11 4.07 6.28
N LEU A 280 -16.25 4.47 6.83
CA LEU A 280 -17.10 5.50 6.26
C LEU A 280 -16.35 6.83 6.12
N ARG A 281 -15.60 7.24 7.15
CA ARG A 281 -14.80 8.46 7.07
C ARG A 281 -13.77 8.40 5.94
N PHE A 282 -13.10 7.26 5.74
CA PHE A 282 -12.20 7.07 4.59
C PHE A 282 -12.94 7.18 3.24
N VAL A 283 -14.11 6.54 3.11
CA VAL A 283 -14.94 6.62 1.90
C VAL A 283 -15.39 8.05 1.62
N GLN A 284 -15.68 8.83 2.66
CA GLN A 284 -16.03 10.25 2.60
C GLN A 284 -14.83 11.19 2.41
N GLY A 285 -13.62 10.64 2.19
CA GLY A 285 -12.43 11.42 1.84
C GLY A 285 -11.62 11.94 3.01
N ALA A 286 -11.88 11.50 4.24
CA ALA A 286 -11.03 11.86 5.39
C ALA A 286 -9.60 11.35 5.18
N THR A 287 -8.62 12.23 5.38
CA THR A 287 -7.20 11.88 5.34
C THR A 287 -6.79 11.16 6.63
N ARG A 288 -5.70 10.38 6.58
CA ARG A 288 -5.15 9.71 7.75
C ARG A 288 -4.74 10.71 8.85
N ARG A 289 -4.26 11.89 8.47
CA ARG A 289 -3.94 13.00 9.38
C ARG A 289 -5.17 13.49 10.14
N GLN A 290 -6.22 13.86 9.42
CA GLN A 290 -7.51 14.29 10.01
C GLN A 290 -8.07 13.23 10.96
N LEU A 291 -8.05 11.95 10.55
CA LEU A 291 -8.56 10.87 11.40
C LEU A 291 -7.78 10.72 12.71
N ARG A 292 -6.45 10.90 12.70
CA ARG A 292 -5.68 10.86 13.95
C ARG A 292 -5.95 12.07 14.83
N GLU A 293 -6.13 13.26 14.25
CA GLU A 293 -6.53 14.47 14.99
C GLU A 293 -7.92 14.32 15.62
N GLU A 294 -8.84 13.61 14.95
CA GLU A 294 -10.13 13.18 15.48
C GLU A 294 -10.02 12.07 16.55
N GLY A 295 -8.82 11.57 16.84
CA GLY A 295 -8.55 10.55 17.86
C GLY A 295 -8.74 9.09 17.39
N TRP A 296 -8.86 8.84 16.07
CA TRP A 296 -8.93 7.48 15.55
C TRP A 296 -7.58 6.77 15.61
N THR A 297 -7.59 5.54 16.12
CA THR A 297 -6.45 4.63 15.98
C THR A 297 -6.50 4.01 14.59
N LEU A 298 -5.46 4.20 13.75
CA LEU A 298 -5.46 3.70 12.36
C LEU A 298 -4.82 2.31 12.19
N SER A 299 -4.27 1.71 13.24
CA SER A 299 -3.79 0.33 13.25
C SER A 299 -4.90 -0.65 13.66
N ALA A 300 -4.99 -1.81 12.99
CA ALA A 300 -5.64 -3.05 13.46
C ALA A 300 -5.35 -4.24 12.54
#